data_AF-A0A166XFY4-F1
#
_entry.id   AF-A0A166XFY4-F1
#
_cell.length_a   1.000
_cell.length_b   1.000
_cell.length_c   1.000
_cell.angle_alpha   90.00
_cell.angle_beta   90.00
_cell.angle_gamma   90.00
#
_symmetry.space_group_name_H-M   'P 1'
#
loop_
_entity.id
_entity.type
_entity.pdbx_description
1 polymer ?
#
loop_
_entity_poly.entity_id
_entity_poly.type
_entity_poly.pdbx_seq_one_letter_code
_entity_poly.pdbx_strand_id
1 'polypeptide(L)'
;MKRKAGMIVGLSLMLLAGCEATYTETQPLQSEDSDSLEQLIADKGCDASFQCKVIAVGERLTCGGPSKYLVYSSRNVDEEQVERAAHAITAAEKAKNQHAIASDICEPVLPIQALCISNACQSIVLK
;
A
#
# COMPACT_ATOMS: atom_id res chain seq x y z
N MET A 1 4.62 53.10 -53.90
CA MET A 1 5.71 52.59 -54.77
C MET A 1 7.05 52.83 -54.08
N LYS A 2 8.01 51.93 -54.33
CA LYS A 2 9.44 51.93 -53.93
C LYS A 2 9.79 51.27 -52.58
N ARG A 3 10.18 50.00 -52.75
CA ARG A 3 10.87 49.12 -51.80
C ARG A 3 12.26 49.69 -51.46
N LYS A 4 12.73 49.49 -50.23
CA LYS A 4 14.16 49.36 -49.95
C LYS A 4 14.37 48.16 -49.02
N ALA A 5 15.05 47.17 -49.57
CA ALA A 5 15.63 46.06 -48.85
C ALA A 5 16.86 46.54 -48.07
N GLY A 6 17.05 46.01 -46.87
CA GLY A 6 18.24 46.18 -46.05
C GLY A 6 18.44 44.92 -45.23
N MET A 7 19.01 43.91 -45.89
CA MET A 7 19.43 42.63 -45.33
C MET A 7 20.67 42.87 -44.47
N ILE A 8 20.57 42.70 -43.16
CA ILE A 8 21.72 42.37 -42.31
C ILE A 8 21.40 41.06 -41.60
N VAL A 9 22.19 40.07 -41.99
CA VAL A 9 22.31 38.74 -41.43
C VAL A 9 22.75 38.87 -39.97
N GLY A 10 21.90 38.38 -39.06
CA GLY A 10 22.19 38.26 -37.64
C GLY A 10 21.66 36.93 -37.14
N LEU A 11 22.20 35.85 -37.71
CA LEU A 11 21.99 34.48 -37.27
C LEU A 11 22.64 34.32 -35.88
N SER A 12 21.86 34.36 -34.81
CA SER A 12 22.28 33.91 -33.48
C SER A 12 21.10 33.34 -32.74
N LEU A 13 20.77 32.13 -33.19
CA LEU A 13 19.97 31.14 -32.52
C LEU A 13 20.72 30.69 -31.26
N MET A 14 20.34 31.23 -30.09
CA MET A 14 20.65 30.62 -28.80
C MET A 14 19.34 30.12 -28.20
N LEU A 15 18.89 28.98 -28.74
CA LEU A 15 17.91 28.11 -28.10
C LEU A 15 18.59 27.47 -26.89
N LEU A 16 18.51 28.11 -25.73
CA LEU A 16 18.61 27.39 -24.47
C LEU A 16 17.27 26.67 -24.27
N ALA A 17 17.12 25.54 -24.96
CA ALA A 17 16.16 24.52 -24.61
C ALA A 17 16.63 23.93 -23.26
N GLY A 18 16.16 24.51 -22.16
CA GLY A 18 16.11 23.80 -20.90
C GLY A 18 15.10 22.67 -21.09
N CYS A 19 15.56 21.42 -21.04
CA CYS A 19 14.65 20.32 -20.74
C CYS A 19 14.08 20.63 -19.36
N GLU A 20 12.83 21.07 -19.29
CA GLU A 20 12.02 20.66 -18.15
C GLU A 20 11.90 19.16 -18.31
N ALA A 21 12.78 18.44 -17.61
CA ALA A 21 12.50 17.06 -17.28
C ALA A 21 11.17 17.14 -16.53
N THR A 22 10.07 16.87 -17.23
CA THR A 22 8.91 16.28 -16.57
C THR A 22 9.46 14.99 -16.01
N TYR A 23 9.95 15.08 -14.79
CA TYR A 23 10.00 13.96 -13.89
C TYR A 23 8.55 13.50 -13.88
N THR A 24 8.27 12.46 -14.65
CA THR A 24 7.20 11.56 -14.29
C THR A 24 7.62 11.06 -12.92
N GLU A 25 7.15 11.77 -11.90
CA GLU A 25 7.06 11.25 -10.56
C GLU A 25 6.35 9.92 -10.76
N THR A 26 7.12 8.83 -10.67
CA THR A 26 6.54 7.55 -10.33
C THR A 26 6.03 7.78 -8.92
N GLN A 27 4.81 8.33 -8.84
CA GLN A 27 4.05 8.36 -7.61
C GLN A 27 4.04 6.91 -7.15
N PRO A 28 4.49 6.62 -5.91
CA PRO A 28 4.34 5.29 -5.38
C PRO A 28 2.84 5.00 -5.37
N LEU A 29 2.40 4.08 -6.23
CA LEU A 29 1.09 3.45 -6.12
C LEU A 29 1.12 2.46 -4.95
N GLN A 30 1.60 2.88 -3.77
CA GLN A 30 1.75 2.02 -2.58
C GLN A 30 1.77 2.90 -1.33
N SER A 31 0.60 3.40 -0.90
CA SER A 31 0.42 3.93 0.47
C SER A 31 -1.05 4.10 0.86
N GLU A 32 -1.90 4.53 -0.08
CA GLU A 32 -3.29 4.90 0.26
C GLU A 32 -4.09 3.72 0.85
N ASP A 33 -4.03 2.53 0.27
CA ASP A 33 -4.85 1.39 0.70
C ASP A 33 -4.34 0.72 1.99
N SER A 34 -3.03 0.67 2.22
CA SER A 34 -2.46 0.12 3.45
C SER A 34 -2.67 1.05 4.62
N ASP A 35 -2.41 2.34 4.44
CA ASP A 35 -2.65 3.30 5.52
C ASP A 35 -4.15 3.41 5.82
N SER A 36 -5.01 3.22 4.80
CA SER A 36 -6.46 3.12 4.94
C SER A 36 -6.91 1.92 5.78
N LEU A 37 -6.38 0.71 5.56
CA LEU A 37 -6.77 -0.45 6.37
C LEU A 37 -6.36 -0.28 7.83
N GLU A 38 -5.13 0.15 8.10
CA GLU A 38 -4.60 0.33 9.45
C GLU A 38 -5.38 1.40 10.22
N GLN A 39 -5.79 2.48 9.55
CA GLN A 39 -6.67 3.51 10.11
C GLN A 39 -8.08 2.97 10.35
N LEU A 40 -8.64 2.23 9.39
CA LEU A 40 -9.97 1.63 9.46
C LEU A 40 -10.12 0.69 10.67
N ILE A 41 -9.04 -0.03 11.04
CA ILE A 41 -9.03 -0.97 12.17
C ILE A 41 -8.39 -0.42 13.44
N ALA A 42 -8.09 0.88 13.49
CA ALA A 42 -7.33 1.48 14.59
C ALA A 42 -8.07 1.39 15.94
N ASP A 43 -9.40 1.52 15.92
CA ASP A 43 -10.23 1.35 17.12
C ASP A 43 -10.43 -0.15 17.42
N LYS A 44 -9.76 -0.61 18.48
CA LYS A 44 -9.80 -2.00 18.94
C LYS A 44 -10.70 -2.21 20.15
N GLY A 45 -11.56 -1.25 20.51
CA GLY A 45 -12.44 -1.36 21.66
C GLY A 45 -13.36 -2.58 21.61
N CYS A 46 -13.50 -3.32 22.70
CA CYS A 46 -14.33 -4.52 22.78
C CYS A 46 -14.95 -4.70 24.17
N ASP A 47 -16.10 -5.38 24.20
CA ASP A 47 -16.78 -5.83 25.43
C ASP A 47 -16.69 -7.35 25.60
N ALA A 48 -16.41 -8.09 24.52
CA ALA A 48 -16.27 -9.55 24.53
C ALA A 48 -15.35 -10.06 23.41
N SER A 49 -14.69 -11.21 23.66
CA SER A 49 -13.68 -11.75 22.72
C SER A 49 -14.22 -12.16 21.35
N PHE A 50 -15.51 -12.44 21.19
CA PHE A 50 -16.08 -12.80 19.87
C PHE A 50 -16.08 -11.62 18.88
N GLN A 51 -15.95 -10.39 19.38
CA GLN A 51 -15.81 -9.17 18.59
C GLN A 51 -14.38 -8.99 18.07
N CYS A 52 -13.40 -9.67 18.68
CA CYS A 52 -12.01 -9.58 18.27
C CYS A 52 -11.73 -10.54 17.13
N LYS A 53 -11.49 -9.99 15.96
CA LYS A 53 -11.27 -10.73 14.72
C LYS A 53 -9.81 -10.64 14.30
N VAL A 54 -9.40 -11.63 13.53
CA VAL A 54 -8.08 -11.69 12.89
C VAL A 54 -8.30 -11.73 11.39
N ILE A 55 -7.59 -10.88 10.65
CA ILE A 55 -7.60 -10.89 9.18
C ILE A 55 -6.18 -11.10 8.64
N ALA A 56 -6.09 -11.95 7.62
CA ALA A 56 -4.86 -12.18 6.85
C ALA A 56 -4.72 -11.10 5.78
N VAL A 57 -3.53 -10.50 5.65
CA VAL A 57 -3.26 -9.42 4.70
C VAL A 57 -1.97 -9.70 3.94
N GLY A 58 -1.99 -9.45 2.64
CA GLY A 58 -0.81 -9.50 1.78
C GLY A 58 -0.50 -10.88 1.22
N GLU A 59 0.65 -10.99 0.56
CA GLU A 59 1.19 -12.22 0.00
C GLU A 59 2.73 -12.22 0.08
N ARG A 60 3.31 -13.22 0.75
CA ARG A 60 4.76 -13.41 0.78
C ARG A 60 5.27 -13.98 -0.54
N LEU A 61 6.35 -13.40 -1.06
CA LEU A 61 6.91 -13.78 -2.35
C LEU A 61 7.45 -15.22 -2.42
N THR A 62 8.21 -15.67 -1.41
CA THR A 62 8.96 -16.95 -1.49
C THR A 62 8.13 -18.19 -1.18
N CYS A 63 7.20 -18.11 -0.22
CA CYS A 63 6.46 -19.29 0.22
C CYS A 63 4.96 -19.01 0.43
N GLY A 64 4.47 -17.97 -0.22
CA GLY A 64 3.06 -17.63 -0.30
C GLY A 64 2.42 -17.31 1.05
N GLY A 65 1.09 -17.26 1.07
CA GLY A 65 0.33 -16.92 2.28
C GLY A 65 0.52 -15.46 2.70
N PRO A 66 -0.17 -15.02 3.76
CA PRO A 66 -0.20 -13.61 4.11
C PRO A 66 1.16 -13.07 4.56
N SER A 67 1.41 -11.80 4.26
CA SER A 67 2.57 -11.08 4.77
C SER A 67 2.42 -10.74 6.26
N LYS A 68 1.17 -10.59 6.73
CA LYS A 68 0.85 -10.33 8.14
C LYS A 68 -0.57 -10.78 8.50
N TYR A 69 -0.80 -10.93 9.81
CA TYR A 69 -2.14 -11.02 10.40
C TYR A 69 -2.41 -9.76 11.22
N LEU A 70 -3.58 -9.15 11.04
CA LEU A 70 -4.01 -7.97 11.78
C LEU A 70 -5.19 -8.32 12.70
N VAL A 71 -5.23 -7.66 13.86
CA VAL A 71 -6.32 -7.77 14.84
C VAL A 71 -7.18 -6.51 14.76
N TYR A 72 -8.50 -6.70 14.68
CA TYR A 72 -9.49 -5.64 14.70
C TYR A 72 -10.70 -6.00 15.57
N SER A 73 -11.53 -5.00 15.89
CA SER A 73 -12.79 -5.19 16.62
C SER A 73 -13.98 -5.00 15.70
N SER A 74 -14.79 -6.04 15.49
CA SER A 74 -16.04 -5.93 14.72
C SER A 74 -17.13 -5.12 15.42
N ARG A 75 -16.87 -4.64 16.64
CA ARG A 75 -17.75 -3.69 17.34
C ARG A 75 -17.76 -2.32 16.65
N ASN A 76 -16.60 -1.88 16.16
CA ASN A 76 -16.37 -0.48 15.79
C ASN A 76 -16.10 -0.31 14.28
N VAL A 77 -16.16 -1.39 13.51
CA VAL A 77 -15.88 -1.38 12.08
C VAL A 77 -16.81 -2.33 11.33
N ASP A 78 -17.12 -1.97 10.09
CA ASP A 78 -17.80 -2.85 9.14
C ASP A 78 -16.81 -3.93 8.64
N GLU A 79 -17.11 -5.20 8.95
CA GLU A 79 -16.27 -6.34 8.59
C GLU A 79 -16.07 -6.44 7.06
N GLU A 80 -17.08 -6.08 6.26
CA GLU A 80 -16.98 -6.14 4.79
C GLU A 80 -16.01 -5.08 4.25
N GLN A 81 -15.95 -3.91 4.87
CA GLN A 81 -14.98 -2.87 4.52
C GLN A 81 -13.55 -3.32 4.82
N VAL A 82 -13.35 -3.96 5.98
CA VAL A 82 -12.06 -4.52 6.39
C VAL A 82 -11.60 -5.61 5.44
N GLU A 83 -12.50 -6.53 5.07
CA GLU A 83 -12.21 -7.59 4.10
C GLU A 83 -11.84 -7.04 2.73
N ARG A 84 -12.60 -6.08 2.20
CA ARG A 84 -12.31 -5.46 0.90
C ARG A 84 -10.95 -4.77 0.90
N ALA A 85 -10.62 -4.01 1.94
CA ALA A 85 -9.33 -3.32 2.05
C ALA A 85 -8.16 -4.32 2.15
N ALA A 86 -8.29 -5.36 2.97
CA ALA A 86 -7.28 -6.44 3.05
C ALA A 86 -7.10 -7.17 1.71
N HIS A 87 -8.19 -7.42 0.98
CA HIS A 87 -8.14 -8.01 -0.36
C HIS A 87 -7.42 -7.12 -1.37
N ALA A 88 -7.67 -5.81 -1.34
CA ALA A 88 -7.00 -4.85 -2.23
C ALA A 88 -5.47 -4.86 -2.01
N ILE A 89 -5.02 -4.79 -0.76
CA ILE A 89 -3.59 -4.88 -0.40
C ILE A 89 -3.00 -6.20 -0.88
N THR A 90 -3.70 -7.31 -0.63
CA THR A 90 -3.25 -8.65 -1.04
C THR A 90 -3.13 -8.77 -2.55
N ALA A 91 -4.08 -8.23 -3.31
CA ALA A 91 -4.02 -8.22 -4.77
C ALA A 91 -2.85 -7.38 -5.30
N ALA A 92 -2.59 -6.22 -4.68
CA ALA A 92 -1.46 -5.37 -5.03
C ALA A 92 -0.11 -6.06 -4.76
N GLU A 93 0.06 -6.71 -3.61
CA GLU A 93 1.26 -7.50 -3.31
C GLU A 93 1.43 -8.68 -4.27
N LYS A 94 0.35 -9.41 -4.59
CA LYS A 94 0.38 -10.47 -5.60
C LYS A 94 0.84 -9.98 -6.97
N ALA A 95 0.31 -8.85 -7.43
CA ALA A 95 0.71 -8.26 -8.71
C ALA A 95 2.19 -7.86 -8.70
N LYS A 96 2.68 -7.26 -7.62
CA LYS A 96 4.10 -6.94 -7.44
C LYS A 96 4.98 -8.19 -7.45
N ASN A 97 4.51 -9.27 -6.84
CA ASN A 97 5.25 -10.53 -6.74
C ASN A 97 5.43 -11.24 -8.09
N GLN A 98 4.55 -11.02 -9.09
CA GLN A 98 4.62 -11.67 -10.41
C GLN A 98 5.93 -11.42 -11.18
N HIS A 99 6.61 -10.31 -10.88
CA HIS A 99 7.83 -9.89 -11.56
C HIS A 99 9.06 -9.88 -10.64
N ALA A 100 8.89 -10.28 -9.38
CA ALA A 100 9.94 -10.25 -8.38
C ALA A 100 10.72 -11.57 -8.37
N ILE A 101 12.01 -11.49 -8.04
CA ILE A 101 12.87 -12.66 -7.84
C ILE A 101 12.72 -13.10 -6.37
N ALA A 102 12.23 -14.32 -6.15
CA ALA A 102 12.09 -14.87 -4.82
C ALA A 102 13.45 -15.13 -4.15
N SER A 103 13.52 -14.93 -2.83
CA SER A 103 14.64 -15.36 -1.98
C SER A 103 14.52 -16.86 -1.69
N ASP A 104 15.61 -17.54 -1.33
CA ASP A 104 15.56 -18.91 -0.79
C ASP A 104 15.11 -18.97 0.68
N ILE A 105 14.99 -17.81 1.35
CA ILE A 105 14.57 -17.71 2.74
C ILE A 105 13.05 -17.66 2.82
N CYS A 106 12.45 -18.66 3.46
CA CYS A 106 11.04 -18.69 3.83
C CYS A 106 10.89 -18.63 5.34
N GLU A 107 10.70 -17.44 5.90
CA GLU A 107 10.33 -17.29 7.31
C GLU A 107 8.81 -17.40 7.47
N PRO A 108 8.30 -18.30 8.33
CA PRO A 108 6.87 -18.49 8.50
C PRO A 108 6.22 -17.30 9.23
N VAL A 109 5.10 -16.82 8.68
CA VAL A 109 4.19 -15.92 9.40
C VAL A 109 3.07 -16.77 9.97
N LEU A 110 3.09 -16.96 11.29
CA LEU A 110 2.15 -17.84 11.97
C LEU A 110 0.79 -17.16 12.19
N PRO A 111 -0.32 -17.88 12.03
CA PRO A 111 -1.64 -17.40 12.43
C PRO A 111 -1.65 -17.03 13.92
N ILE A 112 -2.32 -15.93 14.23
CA ILE A 112 -2.54 -15.45 15.60
C ILE A 112 -4.01 -15.65 15.99
N GLN A 113 -4.28 -15.53 17.29
CA GLN A 113 -5.64 -15.38 17.80
C GLN A 113 -5.82 -13.99 18.40
N ALA A 114 -7.08 -13.59 18.61
CA ALA A 114 -7.40 -12.33 19.25
C ALA A 114 -8.37 -12.56 20.41
N LEU A 115 -8.13 -11.87 21.53
CA LEU A 115 -9.02 -11.86 22.69
C LEU A 115 -9.29 -10.42 23.11
N CYS A 116 -10.44 -10.22 23.76
CA CYS A 116 -10.74 -8.97 24.42
C CYS A 116 -10.04 -8.93 25.78
N ILE A 117 -8.99 -8.13 25.90
CA ILE A 117 -8.18 -8.00 27.11
C ILE A 117 -8.15 -6.52 27.49
N SER A 118 -8.62 -6.20 28.70
CA SER A 118 -8.71 -4.81 29.18
C SER A 118 -9.46 -3.89 28.21
N ASN A 119 -10.61 -4.38 27.71
CA ASN A 119 -11.51 -3.69 26.79
C ASN A 119 -10.89 -3.34 25.42
N ALA A 120 -9.79 -3.98 25.06
CA ALA A 120 -9.15 -3.85 23.75
C ALA A 120 -8.86 -5.22 23.12
N CYS A 121 -9.06 -5.34 21.82
CA CYS A 121 -8.69 -6.54 21.07
C CYS A 121 -7.18 -6.63 20.94
N GLN A 122 -6.61 -7.70 21.50
CA GLN A 122 -5.17 -7.94 21.53
C GLN A 122 -4.85 -9.28 20.87
N SER A 123 -3.73 -9.31 20.14
CA SER A 123 -3.19 -10.55 19.60
C SER A 123 -2.63 -11.44 20.70
N ILE A 124 -2.94 -12.73 20.65
CA ILE A 124 -2.34 -13.75 21.49
C ILE A 124 -1.71 -14.83 20.62
N VAL A 125 -0.56 -15.33 21.07
CA VAL A 125 0.13 -16.47 20.47
C VAL A 125 -0.16 -17.67 21.37
N LEU A 126 -0.73 -18.74 20.82
CA LEU A 126 -0.82 -19.99 21.55
C LEU A 126 0.59 -20.59 21.64
N LYS A 127 1.02 -20.87 22.87
CA LYS A 127 2.25 -21.61 23.18
C LYS A 127 1.94 -23.09 23.26
#